data_AF-A0A4Q2KV85-F1
#
_entry.id   AF-A0A4Q2KV85-F1
#
_cell.length_a   1.000
_cell.length_b   1.000
_cell.length_c   1.000
_cell.angle_alpha   90.00
_cell.angle_beta   90.00
_cell.angle_gamma   90.00
#
_symmetry.space_group_name_H-M   'P 1'
#
loop_
_entity.id
_entity.type
_entity.pdbx_description
1 polymer ?
#
loop_
_entity_poly.entity_id
_entity_poly.type
_entity_poly.pdbx_seq_one_letter_code
_entity_poly.pdbx_strand_id
1 'polypeptide(L)'
;MDKNECKKEIVLAICYDFDKTLSPDDMQAQGFIQSLGREVEEFWNDSNKLANDNEMDQNLAWMYKMTKESRGKHIFNRNMLTDYGSKIALYSGVETWFDRINQYGKEQGVEVEHYIISSGLKEMIEGTKVAKYFKKIYASSFYYDDCGLAVWPAQCVNYTNKTQFLFRIKKGTLNINDSKVNDYLEDEACRVPFRNMVYIGDSDTDVPCMKLVNINGGYSIGVYSGEFKNKVFKMISEDRIKYFAKADYTEDSELEKLIKHIIDRTVVNEILEMKTVNCINEMKSERQGMEEEEIIREDLIDKLNESSSFSSTHEIIRLMSAINGWSKTQMERILEIAIRNSQVRYILKDKDVEEFYSKIYPKVDSEYSKQVIKILKE
;
A
#
# COMPACT_ATOMS: atom_id res chain seq x y z
N MET A 1 -2.76 -33.51 9.29
CA MET A 1 -3.63 -32.56 8.56
C MET A 1 -4.29 -31.68 9.61
N ASP A 2 -3.57 -30.66 10.07
CA ASP A 2 -4.09 -29.72 11.05
C ASP A 2 -5.09 -28.79 10.38
N LYS A 3 -6.36 -29.00 10.72
CA LYS A 3 -7.46 -28.08 10.45
C LYS A 3 -7.38 -26.94 11.46
N ASN A 4 -6.55 -25.93 11.18
CA ASN A 4 -6.67 -24.56 11.71
C ASN A 4 -5.56 -23.64 11.16
N GLU A 5 -5.31 -23.67 9.86
CA GLU A 5 -4.79 -22.46 9.21
C GLU A 5 -5.93 -21.45 9.23
N CYS A 6 -5.81 -20.45 10.11
CA CYS A 6 -6.71 -19.31 10.16
C CYS A 6 -6.68 -18.65 8.77
N LYS A 7 -7.66 -18.97 7.93
CA LYS A 7 -7.72 -18.50 6.54
C LYS A 7 -7.84 -16.99 6.61
N LYS A 8 -6.72 -16.27 6.41
CA LYS A 8 -6.68 -14.82 6.48
C LYS A 8 -7.71 -14.29 5.48
N GLU A 9 -8.67 -13.53 5.98
CA GLU A 9 -9.70 -12.91 5.16
C GLU A 9 -9.03 -11.93 4.18
N ILE A 10 -9.23 -12.17 2.88
CA ILE A 10 -8.69 -11.30 1.83
C ILE A 10 -9.60 -10.08 1.76
N VAL A 11 -9.01 -8.91 1.98
CA VAL A 11 -9.77 -7.66 1.95
C VAL A 11 -9.19 -6.71 0.92
N LEU A 12 -10.08 -6.18 0.08
CA LEU A 12 -9.80 -5.10 -0.85
C LEU A 12 -10.43 -3.81 -0.34
N ALA A 13 -9.61 -2.81 -0.03
CA ALA A 13 -10.13 -1.48 0.30
C ALA A 13 -10.23 -0.63 -0.95
N ILE A 14 -11.40 -0.06 -1.20
CA ILE A 14 -11.61 0.96 -2.23
C ILE A 14 -11.80 2.31 -1.53
N CYS A 15 -10.82 3.18 -1.73
CA CYS A 15 -10.79 4.55 -1.20
C CYS A 15 -11.24 5.51 -2.30
N TYR A 16 -12.19 6.38 -1.98
CA TYR A 16 -12.72 7.37 -2.90
C TYR A 16 -12.45 8.78 -2.37
N ASP A 17 -12.09 9.70 -3.26
CA ASP A 17 -12.51 11.09 -3.06
C ASP A 17 -14.03 11.21 -3.27
N PHE A 18 -14.62 12.34 -2.89
CA PHE A 18 -16.07 12.52 -2.98
C PHE A 18 -16.46 13.49 -4.10
N ASP A 19 -16.04 14.75 -3.99
CA ASP A 19 -16.33 15.79 -4.97
C ASP A 19 -15.69 15.44 -6.31
N LYS A 20 -16.43 15.67 -7.40
CA LYS A 20 -16.05 15.30 -8.79
C LYS A 20 -15.71 13.81 -9.02
N THR A 21 -15.83 12.97 -8.00
CA THR A 21 -15.54 11.53 -8.03
C THR A 21 -16.82 10.71 -7.90
N LEU A 22 -17.55 10.83 -6.78
CA LEU A 22 -18.87 10.21 -6.56
C LEU A 22 -20.02 11.19 -6.83
N SER A 23 -19.75 12.48 -6.64
CA SER A 23 -20.63 13.60 -6.96
C SER A 23 -20.09 14.37 -8.18
N PRO A 24 -20.92 14.93 -9.07
CA PRO A 24 -20.45 15.71 -10.21
C PRO A 24 -19.84 17.06 -9.82
N ASP A 25 -20.30 17.65 -8.72
CA ASP A 25 -19.95 19.00 -8.28
C ASP A 25 -19.39 19.01 -6.86
N ASP A 26 -18.78 20.14 -6.48
CA ASP A 26 -18.30 20.40 -5.13
C ASP A 26 -19.49 20.47 -4.16
N MET A 27 -19.51 19.67 -3.11
CA MET A 27 -20.68 19.52 -2.23
C MET A 27 -21.16 20.84 -1.60
N GLN A 28 -20.24 21.75 -1.27
CA GLN A 28 -20.57 23.06 -0.69
C GLN A 28 -21.28 23.96 -1.71
N ALA A 29 -21.01 23.77 -3.00
CA ALA A 29 -21.64 24.48 -4.10
C ALA A 29 -23.03 23.90 -4.46
N GLN A 30 -23.46 22.80 -3.85
CA GLN A 30 -24.77 22.17 -4.09
C GLN A 30 -25.84 22.68 -3.11
N GLY A 31 -25.94 24.01 -2.98
CA GLY A 31 -27.04 24.69 -2.28
C GLY A 31 -26.63 25.41 -1.00
N PHE A 32 -25.53 25.02 -0.33
CA PHE A 32 -25.10 25.71 0.89
C PHE A 32 -24.64 27.14 0.59
N ILE A 33 -23.69 27.33 -0.33
CA ILE A 33 -23.16 28.67 -0.66
C ILE A 33 -24.28 29.58 -1.17
N GLN A 34 -25.17 29.08 -2.02
CA GLN A 34 -26.32 29.82 -2.53
C GLN A 34 -27.28 30.23 -1.40
N SER A 35 -27.46 29.37 -0.39
CA SER A 35 -28.29 29.70 0.77
C SER A 35 -27.73 30.86 1.62
N LEU A 36 -26.44 31.18 1.49
CA LEU A 36 -25.83 32.35 2.10
C LEU A 36 -26.11 33.65 1.31
N GLY A 37 -26.77 33.56 0.15
CA GLY A 37 -26.97 34.67 -0.78
C GLY A 37 -25.69 35.07 -1.51
N ARG A 38 -24.78 34.11 -1.72
CA ARG A 38 -23.48 34.28 -2.39
C ARG A 38 -23.46 33.50 -3.70
N GLU A 39 -22.77 34.07 -4.68
CA GLU A 39 -22.35 33.31 -5.87
C GLU A 39 -21.18 32.39 -5.52
N VAL A 40 -21.17 31.20 -6.13
CA VAL A 40 -20.17 30.15 -5.84
C VAL A 40 -18.75 30.64 -6.14
N GLU A 41 -18.55 31.25 -7.31
CA GLU A 41 -17.25 31.77 -7.73
C GLU A 41 -16.75 32.89 -6.82
N GLU A 42 -17.65 33.81 -6.42
CA GLU A 42 -17.32 34.88 -5.50
C GLU A 42 -16.86 34.29 -4.17
N PHE A 43 -17.62 33.36 -3.58
CA PHE A 43 -17.26 32.73 -2.31
C PHE A 43 -15.85 32.11 -2.35
N TRP A 44 -15.53 31.35 -3.40
CA TRP A 44 -14.22 30.69 -3.54
C TRP A 44 -13.08 31.68 -3.76
N ASN A 45 -13.23 32.68 -4.62
CA ASN A 45 -12.21 33.72 -4.84
C ASN A 45 -11.88 34.43 -3.52
N ASP A 46 -12.92 34.75 -2.78
CA ASP A 46 -12.89 35.52 -1.57
C ASP A 46 -12.29 34.67 -0.41
N SER A 47 -12.53 33.35 -0.41
CA SER A 47 -11.88 32.39 0.51
C SER A 47 -10.41 32.15 0.18
N ASN A 48 -10.08 31.96 -1.10
CA ASN A 48 -8.72 31.72 -1.57
C ASN A 48 -7.83 32.94 -1.31
N LYS A 49 -8.39 34.15 -1.49
CA LYS A 49 -7.70 35.39 -1.12
C LYS A 49 -7.44 35.45 0.38
N LEU A 50 -8.43 35.15 1.21
CA LEU A 50 -8.25 35.08 2.67
C LEU A 50 -7.13 34.11 3.05
N ALA A 51 -7.09 32.94 2.42
CA ALA A 51 -6.05 31.95 2.65
C ALA A 51 -4.66 32.48 2.28
N ASN A 52 -4.52 33.06 1.09
CA ASN A 52 -3.26 33.61 0.61
C ASN A 52 -2.76 34.79 1.47
N ASP A 53 -3.64 35.74 1.79
CA ASP A 53 -3.30 36.95 2.53
C ASP A 53 -2.86 36.66 3.98
N ASN A 54 -3.17 35.48 4.52
CA ASN A 54 -2.93 35.10 5.92
C ASN A 54 -2.18 33.77 6.08
N GLU A 55 -1.59 33.22 5.01
CA GLU A 55 -0.90 31.91 5.02
C GLU A 55 -1.74 30.77 5.61
N MET A 56 -3.06 30.80 5.40
CA MET A 56 -3.95 29.75 5.88
C MET A 56 -3.97 28.57 4.90
N ASP A 57 -4.16 27.38 5.45
CA ASP A 57 -4.65 26.26 4.67
C ASP A 57 -5.99 26.65 3.99
N GLN A 58 -6.10 26.37 2.69
CA GLN A 58 -7.28 26.75 1.90
C GLN A 58 -8.58 26.16 2.46
N ASN A 59 -8.51 24.96 3.04
CA ASN A 59 -9.66 24.31 3.64
C ASN A 59 -10.08 24.98 4.95
N LEU A 60 -9.11 25.35 5.79
CA LEU A 60 -9.39 26.14 6.98
C LEU A 60 -10.03 27.50 6.65
N ALA A 61 -9.58 28.15 5.55
CA ALA A 61 -10.11 29.44 5.14
C ALA A 61 -11.60 29.37 4.74
N TRP A 62 -11.99 28.39 3.90
CA TRP A 62 -13.40 28.28 3.51
C TRP A 62 -14.28 27.81 4.67
N MET A 63 -13.78 26.92 5.53
CA MET A 63 -14.52 26.48 6.74
C MET A 63 -14.77 27.65 7.70
N TYR A 64 -13.77 28.51 7.88
CA TYR A 64 -13.92 29.74 8.66
C TYR A 64 -14.96 30.67 8.03
N LYS A 65 -14.92 30.87 6.71
CA LYS A 65 -15.90 31.69 6.00
C LYS A 65 -17.32 31.15 6.13
N MET A 66 -17.53 29.84 5.95
CA MET A 66 -18.84 29.22 6.14
C MET A 66 -19.40 29.55 7.53
N THR A 67 -18.58 29.38 8.56
CA THR A 67 -18.98 29.67 9.95
C THR A 67 -19.30 31.16 10.15
N LYS A 68 -18.45 32.05 9.64
CA LYS A 68 -18.61 33.51 9.79
C LYS A 68 -19.84 34.03 9.06
N GLU A 69 -20.05 33.60 7.83
CA GLU A 69 -21.12 34.11 6.95
C GLU A 69 -22.48 33.50 7.26
N SER A 70 -22.52 32.33 7.91
CA SER A 70 -23.78 31.74 8.39
C SER A 70 -24.36 32.49 9.59
N ARG A 71 -23.56 33.27 10.32
CA ARG A 71 -24.04 34.01 11.50
C ARG A 71 -25.16 34.96 11.14
N GLY A 72 -26.29 34.83 11.84
CA GLY A 72 -27.49 35.65 11.60
C GLY A 72 -28.30 35.26 10.36
N LYS A 73 -27.85 34.26 9.58
CA LYS A 73 -28.57 33.74 8.40
C LYS A 73 -29.07 32.33 8.62
N HIS A 74 -28.24 31.47 9.22
CA HIS A 74 -28.54 30.05 9.43
C HIS A 74 -28.13 29.58 10.81
N ILE A 75 -28.82 28.56 11.31
CA ILE A 75 -28.37 27.76 12.44
C ILE A 75 -27.36 26.76 11.90
N PHE A 76 -26.09 27.18 11.80
CA PHE A 76 -25.01 26.38 11.23
C PHE A 76 -24.62 25.25 12.19
N ASN A 77 -25.33 24.12 12.09
CA ASN A 77 -25.18 22.95 12.93
C ASN A 77 -25.08 21.65 12.10
N ARG A 78 -24.85 20.54 12.78
CA ARG A 78 -24.71 19.22 12.14
C ARG A 78 -25.96 18.86 11.32
N ASN A 79 -27.15 19.05 11.88
CA ASN A 79 -28.40 18.68 11.22
C ASN A 79 -28.60 19.44 9.90
N MET A 80 -28.27 20.73 9.87
CA MET A 80 -28.30 21.53 8.64
C MET A 80 -27.34 20.96 7.60
N LEU A 81 -26.08 20.71 7.95
CA LEU A 81 -25.10 20.14 7.02
C LEU A 81 -25.54 18.77 6.49
N THR A 82 -26.08 17.91 7.35
CA THR A 82 -26.64 16.61 6.96
C THR A 82 -27.85 16.76 6.02
N ASP A 83 -28.74 17.72 6.26
CA ASP A 83 -29.88 18.01 5.37
C ASP A 83 -29.42 18.48 3.98
N TYR A 84 -28.42 19.36 3.90
CA TYR A 84 -27.78 19.70 2.61
C TYR A 84 -27.14 18.48 1.97
N GLY A 85 -26.46 17.65 2.76
CA GLY A 85 -25.89 16.38 2.32
C GLY A 85 -26.89 15.45 1.64
N SER A 86 -28.12 15.38 2.15
CA SER A 86 -29.19 14.53 1.61
C SER A 86 -29.65 14.94 0.20
N LYS A 87 -29.34 16.17 -0.23
CA LYS A 87 -29.73 16.75 -1.51
C LYS A 87 -28.61 16.69 -2.55
N ILE A 88 -27.42 16.24 -2.17
CA ILE A 88 -26.27 16.12 -3.07
C ILE A 88 -26.61 15.16 -4.22
N ALA A 89 -26.35 15.61 -5.44
CA ALA A 89 -26.44 14.78 -6.63
C ALA A 89 -25.24 13.83 -6.68
N LEU A 90 -25.48 12.58 -7.08
CA LEU A 90 -24.45 11.59 -7.30
C LEU A 90 -24.38 11.25 -8.79
N TYR A 91 -23.21 10.78 -9.26
CA TYR A 91 -23.11 10.24 -10.61
C TYR A 91 -24.07 9.07 -10.83
N SER A 92 -24.43 8.85 -12.10
CA SER A 92 -25.30 7.76 -12.49
C SER A 92 -24.75 6.41 -12.02
N GLY A 93 -25.62 5.59 -11.42
CA GLY A 93 -25.30 4.25 -10.94
C GLY A 93 -24.67 4.16 -9.55
N VAL A 94 -24.20 5.27 -8.96
CA VAL A 94 -23.52 5.28 -7.64
C VAL A 94 -24.38 4.67 -6.53
N GLU A 95 -25.69 4.93 -6.50
CA GLU A 95 -26.59 4.39 -5.47
C GLU A 95 -26.61 2.84 -5.42
N THR A 96 -26.32 2.20 -6.56
CA THR A 96 -26.35 0.74 -6.73
C THR A 96 -24.97 0.10 -6.85
N TRP A 97 -23.94 0.92 -7.02
CA TRP A 97 -22.55 0.51 -7.23
C TRP A 97 -22.01 -0.38 -6.10
N PHE A 98 -22.17 0.08 -4.87
CA PHE A 98 -21.58 -0.58 -3.69
C PHE A 98 -22.11 -2.00 -3.51
N ASP A 99 -23.42 -2.20 -3.67
CA ASP A 99 -24.03 -3.52 -3.57
C ASP A 99 -23.50 -4.48 -4.64
N ARG A 100 -23.37 -4.03 -5.90
CA ARG A 100 -22.84 -4.87 -6.98
C ARG A 100 -21.37 -5.24 -6.78
N ILE A 101 -20.54 -4.28 -6.38
CA ILE A 101 -19.11 -4.55 -6.13
C ILE A 101 -18.92 -5.45 -4.91
N ASN A 102 -19.67 -5.22 -3.83
CA ASN A 102 -19.63 -6.09 -2.64
C ASN A 102 -20.08 -7.52 -2.96
N GLN A 103 -21.15 -7.66 -3.74
CA GLN A 103 -21.62 -8.97 -4.18
C GLN A 103 -20.56 -9.69 -5.00
N TYR A 104 -19.97 -9.04 -6.00
CA TYR A 104 -18.92 -9.64 -6.82
C TYR A 104 -17.69 -10.02 -5.99
N GLY A 105 -17.24 -9.13 -5.10
CA GLY A 105 -16.15 -9.43 -4.17
C GLY A 105 -16.43 -10.68 -3.34
N LYS A 106 -17.63 -10.77 -2.75
CA LYS A 106 -18.04 -11.93 -1.95
C LYS A 106 -18.07 -13.22 -2.78
N GLU A 107 -18.52 -13.17 -4.02
CA GLU A 107 -18.51 -14.31 -4.95
C GLU A 107 -17.08 -14.80 -5.24
N GLN A 108 -16.09 -13.89 -5.25
CA GLN A 108 -14.67 -14.21 -5.40
C GLN A 108 -13.95 -14.51 -4.06
N GLY A 109 -14.65 -14.48 -2.93
CA GLY A 109 -14.06 -14.71 -1.61
C GLY A 109 -13.24 -13.54 -1.08
N VAL A 110 -13.52 -12.32 -1.52
CA VAL A 110 -12.89 -11.05 -1.10
C VAL A 110 -13.90 -10.19 -0.36
N GLU A 111 -13.58 -9.74 0.85
CA GLU A 111 -14.33 -8.67 1.52
C GLU A 111 -13.95 -7.34 0.88
N VAL A 112 -14.91 -6.64 0.28
CA VAL A 112 -14.69 -5.30 -0.24
C VAL A 112 -15.10 -4.28 0.81
N GLU A 113 -14.19 -3.37 1.13
CA GLU A 113 -14.42 -2.30 2.09
C GLU A 113 -14.36 -0.94 1.39
N HIS A 114 -15.35 -0.08 1.62
CA HIS A 114 -15.41 1.24 1.01
C HIS A 114 -15.05 2.34 2.01
N TYR A 115 -14.22 3.28 1.58
CA TYR A 115 -13.70 4.37 2.39
C TYR A 115 -13.79 5.70 1.67
N ILE A 116 -14.18 6.77 2.38
CA ILE A 116 -14.04 8.14 1.87
C ILE A 116 -12.79 8.78 2.45
N ILE A 117 -12.00 9.40 1.58
CA ILE A 117 -10.88 10.27 1.93
C ILE A 117 -11.07 11.58 1.15
N SER A 118 -11.72 12.57 1.76
CA SER A 118 -12.12 13.80 1.06
C SER A 118 -11.77 15.06 1.83
N SER A 119 -11.49 16.14 1.09
CA SER A 119 -11.32 17.48 1.67
C SER A 119 -12.65 18.13 2.06
N GLY A 120 -13.77 17.60 1.55
CA GLY A 120 -15.12 18.09 1.82
C GLY A 120 -15.61 17.88 3.26
N LEU A 121 -16.88 18.18 3.51
CA LEU A 121 -17.50 18.12 4.84
C LEU A 121 -18.07 16.74 5.16
N LYS A 122 -17.59 16.16 6.27
CA LYS A 122 -18.01 14.85 6.77
C LYS A 122 -19.51 14.76 6.96
N GLU A 123 -20.11 15.77 7.60
CA GLU A 123 -21.53 15.80 7.93
C GLU A 123 -22.43 15.85 6.70
N MET A 124 -21.96 16.47 5.61
CA MET A 124 -22.67 16.46 4.33
C MET A 124 -22.57 15.08 3.67
N ILE A 125 -21.38 14.47 3.65
CA ILE A 125 -21.20 13.11 3.11
C ILE A 125 -22.04 12.09 3.89
N GLU A 126 -22.08 12.20 5.23
CA GLU A 126 -22.92 11.37 6.11
C GLU A 126 -24.42 11.52 5.85
N GLY A 127 -24.86 12.66 5.31
CA GLY A 127 -26.25 12.89 4.91
C GLY A 127 -26.65 12.25 3.59
N THR A 128 -25.69 11.77 2.80
CA THR A 128 -25.97 11.17 1.49
C THR A 128 -26.57 9.77 1.62
N LYS A 129 -27.33 9.33 0.60
CA LYS A 129 -27.92 7.97 0.57
C LYS A 129 -26.88 6.84 0.62
N VAL A 130 -25.65 7.13 0.22
CA VAL A 130 -24.56 6.16 0.10
C VAL A 130 -23.66 6.11 1.33
N ALA A 131 -23.85 7.01 2.30
CA ALA A 131 -23.07 7.07 3.54
C ALA A 131 -22.97 5.72 4.27
N LYS A 132 -24.08 4.96 4.26
CA LYS A 132 -24.22 3.63 4.90
C LYS A 132 -23.26 2.57 4.36
N TYR A 133 -22.71 2.74 3.16
CA TYR A 133 -21.78 1.77 2.55
C TYR A 133 -20.34 1.96 3.00
N PHE A 134 -19.99 3.13 3.55
CA PHE A 134 -18.61 3.42 3.93
C PHE A 134 -18.30 2.87 5.32
N LYS A 135 -17.25 2.06 5.39
CA LYS A 135 -16.70 1.58 6.66
C LYS A 135 -16.13 2.74 7.48
N LYS A 136 -15.56 3.74 6.81
CA LYS A 136 -15.14 4.99 7.43
C LYS A 136 -15.15 6.16 6.44
N ILE A 137 -15.59 7.32 6.93
CA ILE A 137 -15.50 8.60 6.24
C ILE A 137 -14.42 9.46 6.92
N TYR A 138 -13.33 9.72 6.21
CA TYR A 138 -12.30 10.69 6.58
C TYR A 138 -12.53 11.96 5.77
N ALA A 139 -13.01 12.99 6.45
CA ALA A 139 -13.34 14.27 5.83
C ALA A 139 -13.20 15.41 6.85
N SER A 140 -13.18 16.65 6.35
CA SER A 140 -13.16 17.85 7.19
C SER A 140 -14.46 17.93 8.01
N SER A 141 -14.40 18.40 9.25
CA SER A 141 -15.57 18.47 10.13
C SER A 141 -15.47 19.62 11.11
N PHE A 142 -16.60 20.02 11.68
CA PHE A 142 -16.63 21.08 12.69
C PHE A 142 -16.69 20.54 14.12
N TYR A 143 -16.11 21.30 15.03
CA TYR A 143 -16.41 21.26 16.45
C TYR A 143 -17.67 22.09 16.69
N TYR A 144 -18.60 21.50 17.44
CA TYR A 144 -19.87 22.11 17.80
C TYR A 144 -19.85 22.44 19.29
N ASP A 145 -20.30 23.64 19.64
CA ASP A 145 -20.42 24.06 21.03
C ASP A 145 -21.61 23.38 21.76
N ASP A 146 -21.82 23.73 23.02
CA ASP A 146 -22.90 23.16 23.85
C ASP A 146 -24.31 23.47 23.31
N CYS A 147 -24.44 24.48 22.46
CA CYS A 147 -25.68 24.84 21.76
C CYS A 147 -25.83 24.09 20.42
N GLY A 148 -24.85 23.26 20.06
CA GLY A 148 -24.82 22.52 18.79
C GLY A 148 -24.43 23.37 17.58
N LEU A 149 -23.86 24.57 17.77
CA LEU A 149 -23.42 25.43 16.68
C LEU A 149 -21.98 25.12 16.29
N ALA A 150 -21.70 25.03 14.99
CA ALA A 150 -20.33 24.90 14.48
C ALA A 150 -19.56 26.19 14.75
N VAL A 151 -18.43 26.07 15.47
CA VAL A 151 -17.62 27.23 15.88
C VAL A 151 -16.17 27.15 15.41
N TRP A 152 -15.65 25.95 15.13
CA TRP A 152 -14.25 25.75 14.77
C TRP A 152 -14.06 24.49 13.92
N PRO A 153 -13.10 24.41 12.99
CA PRO A 153 -12.73 23.16 12.33
C PRO A 153 -12.20 22.12 13.34
N ALA A 154 -12.91 21.01 13.54
CA ALA A 154 -12.44 19.89 14.36
C ALA A 154 -11.41 19.03 13.61
N GLN A 155 -11.60 18.84 12.31
CA GLN A 155 -10.67 18.17 11.42
C GLN A 155 -10.60 18.95 10.11
N CYS A 156 -9.40 19.10 9.59
CA CYS A 156 -9.16 19.66 8.26
C CYS A 156 -8.40 18.63 7.45
N VAL A 157 -9.04 18.11 6.38
CA VAL A 157 -8.41 17.16 5.46
C VAL A 157 -7.92 17.93 4.24
N ASN A 158 -6.64 17.82 3.93
CA ASN A 158 -6.00 18.48 2.78
C ASN A 158 -5.18 17.47 1.97
N TYR A 159 -4.68 17.90 0.81
CA TYR A 159 -3.95 17.06 -0.14
C TYR A 159 -2.75 16.32 0.48
N THR A 160 -2.08 16.92 1.47
CA THR A 160 -0.95 16.31 2.16
C THR A 160 -1.41 15.25 3.15
N ASN A 161 -2.36 15.59 4.01
CA ASN A 161 -2.75 14.73 5.12
C ASN A 161 -3.72 13.61 4.72
N LYS A 162 -4.35 13.67 3.53
CA LYS A 162 -5.13 12.56 2.96
C LYS A 162 -4.36 11.22 3.01
N THR A 163 -3.04 11.28 2.78
CA THR A 163 -2.14 10.10 2.80
C THR A 163 -2.13 9.38 4.15
N GLN A 164 -2.30 10.08 5.28
CA GLN A 164 -2.30 9.45 6.60
C GLN A 164 -3.43 8.42 6.74
N PHE A 165 -4.57 8.68 6.08
CA PHE A 165 -5.75 7.83 6.20
C PHE A 165 -5.56 6.49 5.51
N LEU A 166 -4.74 6.45 4.45
CA LEU A 166 -4.34 5.19 3.83
C LEU A 166 -3.52 4.32 4.79
N PHE A 167 -2.59 4.92 5.56
CA PHE A 167 -1.86 4.18 6.60
C PHE A 167 -2.78 3.69 7.73
N ARG A 168 -3.80 4.48 8.10
CA ARG A 168 -4.81 4.06 9.07
C ARG A 168 -5.63 2.87 8.58
N ILE A 169 -6.10 2.92 7.33
CA ILE A 169 -6.82 1.81 6.68
C ILE A 169 -5.91 0.58 6.61
N LYS A 170 -4.64 0.76 6.23
CA LYS A 170 -3.64 -0.32 6.14
C LYS A 170 -3.56 -1.12 7.44
N LYS A 171 -3.48 -0.40 8.56
CA LYS A 171 -3.31 -0.96 9.90
C LYS A 171 -4.62 -1.38 10.56
N GLY A 172 -5.78 -0.97 10.04
CA GLY A 172 -7.09 -1.14 10.68
C GLY A 172 -7.34 -0.16 11.84
N THR A 173 -6.50 0.87 12.01
CA THR A 173 -6.59 1.87 13.09
C THR A 173 -7.47 3.04 12.64
N LEU A 174 -8.79 2.81 12.54
CA LEU A 174 -9.72 3.75 11.90
C LEU A 174 -10.03 5.03 12.70
N ASN A 175 -9.63 5.10 13.97
CA ASN A 175 -9.79 6.30 14.78
C ASN A 175 -8.71 7.33 14.41
N ILE A 176 -9.12 8.57 14.14
CA ILE A 176 -8.26 9.65 13.66
C ILE A 176 -7.26 10.13 14.72
N ASN A 177 -7.59 9.97 16.00
CA ASN A 177 -6.75 10.40 17.12
C ASN A 177 -5.94 9.25 17.73
N ASP A 178 -6.02 8.05 17.16
CA ASP A 178 -5.28 6.90 17.68
C ASP A 178 -3.83 6.94 17.18
N SER A 179 -2.89 6.97 18.14
CA SER A 179 -1.44 7.02 17.90
C SER A 179 -0.88 5.70 17.37
N LYS A 180 -1.63 4.58 17.47
CA LYS A 180 -1.22 3.26 16.94
C LYS A 180 -0.97 3.26 15.44
N VAL A 181 -1.43 4.29 14.73
CA VAL A 181 -1.03 4.50 13.33
C VAL A 181 0.49 4.62 13.15
N ASN A 182 1.24 4.96 14.21
CA ASN A 182 2.70 5.07 14.18
C ASN A 182 3.41 3.75 14.52
N ASP A 183 2.71 2.76 15.04
CA ASP A 183 3.32 1.49 15.45
C ASP A 183 3.85 0.73 14.24
N TYR A 184 5.03 0.13 14.36
CA TYR A 184 5.55 -0.72 13.29
C TYR A 184 4.68 -1.97 13.15
N LEU A 185 4.27 -2.27 11.92
CA LEU A 185 3.50 -3.46 11.56
C LEU A 185 4.07 -4.03 10.27
N GLU A 186 4.41 -5.32 10.30
CA GLU A 186 4.73 -6.09 9.11
C GLU A 186 3.51 -6.15 8.18
N ASP A 187 3.74 -6.30 6.88
CA ASP A 187 2.67 -6.28 5.88
C ASP A 187 1.69 -7.46 6.06
N GLU A 188 2.18 -8.59 6.58
CA GLU A 188 1.40 -9.78 6.92
C GLU A 188 0.46 -9.55 8.10
N ALA A 189 0.83 -8.65 9.03
CA ALA A 189 0.01 -8.27 10.17
C ALA A 189 -0.98 -7.14 9.85
N CYS A 190 -0.82 -6.48 8.69
CA CYS A 190 -1.71 -5.42 8.26
C CYS A 190 -3.10 -5.95 7.89
N ARG A 191 -4.13 -5.16 8.20
CA ARG A 191 -5.54 -5.46 7.89
C ARG A 191 -5.82 -5.37 6.40
N VAL A 192 -5.25 -4.36 5.73
CA VAL A 192 -5.33 -4.19 4.27
C VAL A 192 -3.97 -3.73 3.75
N PRO A 193 -3.12 -4.60 3.19
CA PRO A 193 -1.85 -4.15 2.62
C PRO A 193 -2.10 -3.22 1.42
N PHE A 194 -1.17 -2.30 1.13
CA PHE A 194 -1.34 -1.31 0.05
C PHE A 194 -1.61 -1.93 -1.33
N ARG A 195 -1.03 -3.11 -1.61
CA ARG A 195 -1.29 -3.91 -2.81
C ARG A 195 -2.76 -4.31 -3.00
N ASN A 196 -3.55 -4.29 -1.91
CA ASN A 196 -4.98 -4.55 -1.90
C ASN A 196 -5.80 -3.27 -1.69
N MET A 197 -5.24 -2.12 -2.09
CA MET A 197 -5.96 -0.85 -2.10
C MET A 197 -6.20 -0.37 -3.52
N VAL A 198 -7.40 0.12 -3.74
CA VAL A 198 -7.77 0.91 -4.91
C VAL A 198 -8.02 2.35 -4.45
N TYR A 199 -7.45 3.33 -5.11
CA TYR A 199 -7.76 4.74 -4.91
C TYR A 199 -8.43 5.31 -6.16
N ILE A 200 -9.62 5.89 -5.99
CA ILE A 200 -10.38 6.52 -7.06
C ILE A 200 -10.53 8.01 -6.74
N GLY A 201 -10.07 8.86 -7.65
CA GLY A 201 -10.18 10.32 -7.50
C GLY A 201 -10.06 11.02 -8.84
N ASP A 202 -10.60 12.24 -8.94
CA ASP A 202 -10.50 13.05 -10.16
C ASP A 202 -9.37 14.08 -10.09
N SER A 203 -8.89 14.41 -8.88
CA SER A 203 -8.22 15.68 -8.63
C SER A 203 -6.68 15.59 -8.56
N ASP A 204 -6.02 16.72 -8.82
CA ASP A 204 -4.58 16.86 -8.55
C ASP A 204 -4.29 16.75 -7.04
N THR A 205 -5.26 17.04 -6.17
CA THR A 205 -5.11 16.94 -4.71
C THR A 205 -4.99 15.49 -4.23
N ASP A 206 -5.47 14.54 -5.03
CA ASP A 206 -5.38 13.10 -4.74
C ASP A 206 -4.08 12.47 -5.23
N VAL A 207 -3.28 13.18 -6.04
CA VAL A 207 -2.04 12.65 -6.64
C VAL A 207 -1.10 12.03 -5.61
N PRO A 208 -0.87 12.63 -4.42
CA PRO A 208 -0.05 11.98 -3.40
C PRO A 208 -0.59 10.61 -2.96
N CYS A 209 -1.92 10.48 -2.79
CA CYS A 209 -2.56 9.23 -2.40
C CYS A 209 -2.50 8.19 -3.52
N MET A 210 -2.85 8.60 -4.74
CA MET A 210 -2.81 7.74 -5.92
C MET A 210 -1.40 7.22 -6.20
N LYS A 211 -0.39 8.07 -6.08
CA LYS A 211 1.01 7.69 -6.25
C LYS A 211 1.48 6.75 -5.13
N LEU A 212 1.12 7.03 -3.89
CA LEU A 212 1.46 6.18 -2.74
C LEU A 212 0.90 4.76 -2.91
N VAL A 213 -0.39 4.64 -3.26
CA VAL A 213 -1.02 3.35 -3.51
C VAL A 213 -0.35 2.62 -4.66
N ASN A 214 -0.09 3.31 -5.78
CA ASN A 214 0.51 2.72 -6.97
C ASN A 214 1.93 2.18 -6.75
N ILE A 215 2.79 2.96 -6.07
CA ILE A 215 4.18 2.56 -5.77
C ILE A 215 4.21 1.31 -4.88
N ASN A 216 3.23 1.15 -3.99
CA ASN A 216 3.13 0.01 -3.08
C ASN A 216 2.28 -1.15 -3.65
N GLY A 217 2.15 -1.22 -4.98
CA GLY A 217 1.53 -2.35 -5.69
C GLY A 217 0.01 -2.31 -5.81
N GLY A 218 -0.65 -1.28 -5.26
CA GLY A 218 -2.10 -1.07 -5.38
C GLY A 218 -2.49 -0.43 -6.71
N TYR A 219 -3.73 0.06 -6.78
CA TYR A 219 -4.35 0.54 -8.01
C TYR A 219 -4.85 1.97 -7.86
N SER A 220 -4.33 2.89 -8.68
CA SER A 220 -4.85 4.26 -8.77
C SER A 220 -5.66 4.44 -10.04
N ILE A 221 -6.88 4.96 -9.89
CA ILE A 221 -7.84 5.19 -10.97
C ILE A 221 -8.23 6.66 -10.99
N GLY A 222 -7.77 7.38 -12.00
CA GLY A 222 -8.21 8.74 -12.28
C GLY A 222 -9.59 8.74 -12.93
N VAL A 223 -10.60 9.36 -12.32
CA VAL A 223 -11.91 9.50 -12.96
C VAL A 223 -12.06 10.86 -13.64
N TYR A 224 -12.81 10.90 -14.74
CA TYR A 224 -13.11 12.15 -15.46
C TYR A 224 -14.59 12.25 -15.77
N SER A 225 -15.08 13.48 -15.86
CA SER A 225 -16.44 13.80 -16.29
C SER A 225 -16.44 14.49 -17.65
N GLY A 226 -17.54 14.39 -18.39
CA GLY A 226 -17.67 14.93 -19.74
C GLY A 226 -16.77 14.26 -20.79
N GLU A 227 -16.41 15.01 -21.83
CA GLU A 227 -15.60 14.51 -22.97
C GLU A 227 -14.10 14.83 -22.84
N PHE A 228 -13.73 15.76 -21.94
CA PHE A 228 -12.35 16.26 -21.85
C PHE A 228 -11.48 15.34 -20.97
N LYS A 229 -10.56 14.62 -21.62
CA LYS A 229 -9.65 13.67 -20.95
C LYS A 229 -8.26 14.24 -20.63
N ASN A 230 -8.00 15.50 -20.97
CA ASN A 230 -6.65 16.10 -20.85
C ASN A 230 -6.05 15.99 -19.44
N LYS A 231 -6.88 16.13 -18.39
CA LYS A 231 -6.44 16.03 -17.00
C LYS A 231 -5.91 14.62 -16.68
N VAL A 232 -6.71 13.58 -16.94
CA VAL A 232 -6.30 12.19 -16.70
C VAL A 232 -5.17 11.74 -17.63
N PHE A 233 -5.11 12.26 -18.87
CA PHE A 233 -3.99 12.01 -19.78
C PHE A 233 -2.68 12.57 -19.25
N LYS A 234 -2.70 13.81 -18.74
CA LYS A 234 -1.54 14.40 -18.08
C LYS A 234 -1.11 13.57 -16.87
N MET A 235 -2.06 13.14 -16.03
CA MET A 235 -1.78 12.33 -14.84
C MET A 235 -1.17 10.97 -15.20
N ILE A 236 -1.65 10.31 -16.26
CA ILE A 236 -1.05 9.09 -16.81
C ILE A 236 0.38 9.38 -17.30
N SER A 237 0.58 10.44 -18.08
CA SER A 237 1.89 10.74 -18.68
C SER A 237 2.98 11.11 -17.66
N GLU A 238 2.56 11.54 -16.47
CA GLU A 238 3.44 11.90 -15.35
C GLU A 238 3.55 10.77 -14.30
N ASP A 239 3.12 9.55 -14.64
CA ASP A 239 3.12 8.36 -13.77
C ASP A 239 2.40 8.59 -12.42
N ARG A 240 1.40 9.47 -12.40
CA ARG A 240 0.63 9.80 -11.19
C ARG A 240 -0.50 8.80 -10.93
N ILE A 241 -1.06 8.24 -11.99
CA ILE A 241 -2.14 7.24 -11.95
C ILE A 241 -1.81 6.07 -12.85
N LYS A 242 -2.40 4.90 -12.57
CA LYS A 242 -2.19 3.69 -13.37
C LYS A 242 -3.30 3.45 -14.39
N TYR A 243 -4.53 3.78 -14.01
CA TYR A 243 -5.70 3.65 -14.86
C TYR A 243 -6.50 4.95 -14.85
N PHE A 244 -7.36 5.11 -15.85
CA PHE A 244 -8.41 6.11 -15.82
C PHE A 244 -9.70 5.53 -16.40
N ALA A 245 -10.83 6.06 -15.96
CA ALA A 245 -12.14 5.66 -16.45
C ALA A 245 -13.11 6.84 -16.36
N LYS A 246 -14.20 6.81 -17.12
CA LYS A 246 -15.27 7.81 -16.95
C LYS A 246 -15.90 7.65 -15.56
N ALA A 247 -16.31 8.76 -14.93
CA ALA A 247 -17.12 8.75 -13.70
C ALA A 247 -18.54 8.23 -13.98
N ASP A 248 -18.64 6.97 -14.36
CA ASP A 248 -19.86 6.26 -14.72
C ASP A 248 -19.91 4.95 -13.92
N TYR A 249 -20.84 4.91 -12.96
CA TYR A 249 -20.97 3.84 -11.98
C TYR A 249 -22.16 2.93 -12.28
N THR A 250 -22.69 2.98 -13.51
CA THR A 250 -23.74 2.05 -13.94
C THR A 250 -23.19 0.64 -14.10
N GLU A 251 -24.09 -0.34 -14.09
CA GLU A 251 -23.76 -1.73 -14.40
C GLU A 251 -23.05 -1.83 -15.76
N ASP A 252 -22.06 -2.73 -15.84
CA ASP A 252 -21.24 -2.98 -17.04
C ASP A 252 -20.45 -1.78 -17.59
N SER A 253 -20.33 -0.70 -16.82
CA SER A 253 -19.46 0.43 -17.18
C SER A 253 -17.98 0.01 -17.24
N GLU A 254 -17.17 0.84 -17.89
CA GLU A 254 -15.71 0.64 -17.93
C GLU A 254 -15.11 0.59 -16.52
N LEU A 255 -15.58 1.47 -15.63
CA LEU A 255 -15.12 1.54 -14.25
C LEU A 255 -15.50 0.28 -13.46
N GLU A 256 -16.72 -0.23 -13.62
CA GLU A 256 -17.16 -1.46 -12.95
C GLU A 256 -16.34 -2.67 -13.39
N LYS A 257 -16.14 -2.83 -14.70
CA LYS A 257 -15.32 -3.91 -15.28
C LYS A 257 -13.88 -3.85 -14.78
N LEU A 258 -13.31 -2.65 -14.70
CA LEU A 258 -11.96 -2.46 -14.17
C LEU A 258 -11.86 -2.90 -12.71
N ILE A 259 -12.82 -2.53 -11.87
CA ILE A 259 -12.84 -2.94 -10.46
C ILE A 259 -13.00 -4.46 -10.31
N LYS A 260 -13.88 -5.09 -11.11
CA LYS A 260 -14.04 -6.56 -11.14
C LYS A 260 -12.71 -7.26 -11.48
N HIS A 261 -11.99 -6.80 -12.51
CA HIS A 261 -10.67 -7.34 -12.83
C HIS A 261 -9.62 -7.13 -11.73
N ILE A 262 -9.69 -6.00 -11.00
CA ILE A 262 -8.80 -5.76 -9.85
C ILE A 262 -9.11 -6.75 -8.73
N ILE A 263 -10.39 -7.02 -8.44
CA ILE A 263 -10.80 -8.03 -7.46
C ILE A 263 -10.25 -9.40 -7.84
N ASP A 264 -10.41 -9.83 -9.09
CA ASP A 264 -9.89 -11.12 -9.56
C ASP A 264 -8.36 -11.20 -9.39
N ARG A 265 -7.66 -10.11 -9.73
CA ARG A 265 -6.21 -10.02 -9.56
C ARG A 265 -5.79 -10.04 -8.08
N THR A 266 -6.55 -9.42 -7.19
CA THR A 266 -6.29 -9.45 -5.74
C THR A 266 -6.35 -10.87 -5.20
N VAL A 267 -7.31 -11.68 -5.64
CA VAL A 267 -7.39 -13.11 -5.26
C VAL A 267 -6.11 -13.84 -5.64
N VAL A 268 -5.68 -13.71 -6.90
CA VAL A 268 -4.46 -14.38 -7.40
C VAL A 268 -3.21 -13.88 -6.68
N ASN A 269 -3.08 -12.57 -6.47
CA ASN A 269 -1.96 -11.99 -5.75
C ASN A 269 -1.86 -12.54 -4.33
N GLU A 270 -2.96 -12.60 -3.57
CA GLU A 270 -2.91 -13.10 -2.19
C GLU A 270 -2.54 -14.59 -2.11
N ILE A 271 -2.87 -15.41 -3.12
CA ILE A 271 -2.37 -16.78 -3.20
C ILE A 271 -0.83 -16.80 -3.31
N LEU A 272 -0.25 -15.91 -4.12
CA LEU A 272 1.20 -15.80 -4.28
C LEU A 272 1.86 -15.27 -3.00
N GLU A 273 1.26 -14.28 -2.35
CA GLU A 273 1.75 -13.72 -1.08
C GLU A 273 1.76 -14.76 0.04
N MET A 274 0.71 -15.60 0.14
CA MET A 274 0.68 -16.73 1.07
C MET A 274 1.83 -17.72 0.79
N LYS A 275 2.16 -17.97 -0.49
CA LYS A 275 3.30 -18.83 -0.83
C LYS A 275 4.63 -18.19 -0.40
N THR A 276 4.81 -16.89 -0.60
CA THR A 276 6.00 -16.16 -0.14
C THR A 276 6.16 -16.26 1.38
N VAL A 277 5.09 -16.05 2.14
CA VAL A 277 5.10 -16.18 3.61
C VAL A 277 5.51 -17.59 4.03
N ASN A 278 4.99 -18.62 3.36
CA ASN A 278 5.37 -20.00 3.64
C ASN A 278 6.86 -20.27 3.37
N CYS A 279 7.41 -19.77 2.25
CA CYS A 279 8.84 -19.88 1.96
C CYS A 279 9.70 -19.16 3.02
N ILE A 280 9.26 -17.98 3.49
CA ILE A 280 9.96 -17.23 4.55
C ILE A 280 9.92 -18.00 5.87
N ASN A 281 8.78 -18.58 6.23
CA ASN A 281 8.63 -19.37 7.46
C ASN A 281 9.46 -20.65 7.43
N GLU A 282 9.53 -21.33 6.29
CA GLU A 282 10.40 -22.49 6.06
C GLU A 282 11.87 -22.10 6.26
N MET A 283 12.33 -21.01 5.63
CA MET A 283 13.69 -20.48 5.83
C MET A 283 13.96 -20.12 7.30
N LYS A 284 13.03 -19.45 7.98
CA LYS A 284 13.17 -19.08 9.40
C LYS A 284 13.26 -20.33 10.30
N SER A 285 12.48 -21.37 10.00
CA SER A 285 12.48 -22.66 10.71
C SER A 285 13.82 -23.38 10.55
N GLU A 286 14.33 -23.51 9.32
CA GLU A 286 15.62 -24.19 9.08
C GLU A 286 16.80 -23.46 9.72
N ARG A 287 16.74 -22.12 9.76
CA ARG A 287 17.77 -21.28 10.37
C ARG A 287 17.57 -21.07 11.87
N GLN A 288 16.54 -21.64 12.46
CA GLN A 288 16.22 -21.43 13.87
C GLN A 288 17.29 -22.07 14.76
N GLY A 289 18.01 -21.24 15.52
CA GLY A 289 19.09 -21.70 16.40
C GLY A 289 20.46 -21.86 15.72
N MET A 290 20.57 -21.53 14.42
CA MET A 290 21.86 -21.40 13.76
C MET A 290 22.47 -20.03 14.09
N GLU A 291 23.76 -20.01 14.40
CA GLU A 291 24.49 -18.73 14.51
C GLU A 291 24.66 -18.10 13.12
N GLU A 292 24.71 -16.77 13.05
CA GLU A 292 24.87 -16.04 11.78
C GLU A 292 26.14 -16.47 11.02
N GLU A 293 27.21 -16.77 11.75
CA GLU A 293 28.45 -17.33 11.17
C GLU A 293 28.24 -18.71 10.55
N GLU A 294 27.36 -19.54 11.11
CA GLU A 294 27.08 -20.88 10.58
C GLU A 294 26.29 -20.81 9.28
N ILE A 295 25.35 -19.86 9.16
CA ILE A 295 24.63 -19.58 7.91
C ILE A 295 25.61 -19.12 6.82
N ILE A 296 26.56 -18.24 7.14
CA ILE A 296 27.58 -17.78 6.20
C ILE A 296 28.48 -18.94 5.73
N ARG A 297 28.87 -19.84 6.65
CA ARG A 297 29.66 -21.03 6.31
C ARG A 297 28.91 -21.92 5.32
N GLU A 298 27.65 -22.21 5.56
CA GLU A 298 26.81 -23.03 4.66
C GLU A 298 26.65 -22.38 3.27
N ASP A 299 26.33 -21.08 3.22
CA ASP A 299 26.18 -20.33 1.96
C ASP A 299 27.46 -20.32 1.11
N LEU A 300 28.64 -20.22 1.75
CA LEU A 300 29.92 -20.30 1.04
C LEU A 300 30.23 -21.70 0.51
N ILE A 301 29.84 -22.75 1.23
CA ILE A 301 29.99 -24.14 0.76
C ILE A 301 29.12 -24.37 -0.48
N ASP A 302 27.87 -23.90 -0.44
CA ASP A 302 26.94 -24.03 -1.57
C ASP A 302 27.43 -23.24 -2.78
N LYS A 303 27.91 -22.00 -2.58
CA LYS A 303 28.55 -21.20 -3.64
C LYS A 303 29.78 -21.89 -4.24
N LEU A 304 30.61 -22.52 -3.41
CA LEU A 304 31.77 -23.26 -3.90
C LEU A 304 31.34 -24.45 -4.75
N ASN A 305 30.30 -25.17 -4.34
CA ASN A 305 29.72 -26.30 -5.08
C ASN A 305 29.16 -25.87 -6.44
N GLU A 306 28.48 -24.73 -6.50
CA GLU A 306 27.86 -24.17 -7.70
C GLU A 306 28.81 -23.37 -8.59
N SER A 307 30.05 -23.11 -8.13
CA SER A 307 31.01 -22.29 -8.87
C SER A 307 31.28 -22.86 -10.27
N SER A 308 31.04 -22.03 -11.28
CA SER A 308 31.16 -22.38 -12.70
C SER A 308 32.34 -21.70 -13.41
N SER A 309 33.15 -20.93 -12.69
CA SER A 309 34.33 -20.25 -13.25
C SER A 309 35.50 -20.23 -12.28
N PHE A 310 36.72 -20.18 -12.81
CA PHE A 310 37.93 -20.10 -11.96
C PHE A 310 37.96 -18.81 -11.15
N SER A 311 37.61 -17.67 -11.77
CA SER A 311 37.58 -16.37 -11.06
C SER A 311 36.62 -16.38 -9.88
N SER A 312 35.41 -16.94 -10.03
CA SER A 312 34.45 -17.06 -8.92
C SER A 312 34.97 -18.00 -7.84
N THR A 313 35.59 -19.13 -8.23
CA THR A 313 36.17 -20.06 -7.26
C THR A 313 37.25 -19.42 -6.41
N HIS A 314 38.18 -18.64 -7.00
CA HIS A 314 39.21 -17.91 -6.23
C HIS A 314 38.60 -16.91 -5.25
N GLU A 315 37.58 -16.17 -5.67
CA GLU A 315 36.90 -15.22 -4.79
C GLU A 315 36.22 -15.91 -3.61
N ILE A 316 35.52 -17.03 -3.86
CA ILE A 316 34.86 -17.83 -2.83
C ILE A 316 35.90 -18.41 -1.87
N ILE A 317 36.99 -18.99 -2.37
CA ILE A 317 38.08 -19.54 -1.55
C ILE A 317 38.73 -18.46 -0.68
N ARG A 318 38.93 -17.24 -1.21
CA ARG A 318 39.42 -16.10 -0.43
C ARG A 318 38.46 -15.77 0.74
N LEU A 319 37.15 -15.73 0.49
CA LEU A 319 36.14 -15.48 1.52
C LEU A 319 36.13 -16.61 2.57
N MET A 320 36.15 -17.87 2.13
CA MET A 320 36.20 -19.05 3.01
C MET A 320 37.47 -19.10 3.85
N SER A 321 38.61 -18.66 3.30
CA SER A 321 39.90 -18.62 4.00
C SER A 321 39.95 -17.61 5.15
N ALA A 322 39.08 -16.60 5.13
CA ALA A 322 38.96 -15.63 6.21
C ALA A 322 38.15 -16.17 7.40
N ILE A 323 37.46 -17.30 7.24
CA ILE A 323 36.60 -17.91 8.26
C ILE A 323 37.34 -19.04 8.99
N ASN A 324 37.22 -19.01 10.32
CA ASN A 324 37.73 -20.07 11.20
C ASN A 324 36.58 -20.96 11.70
N GLY A 325 36.93 -22.15 12.20
CA GLY A 325 35.98 -22.99 12.95
C GLY A 325 35.02 -23.84 12.11
N TRP A 326 35.41 -24.26 10.91
CA TRP A 326 34.61 -25.22 10.11
C TRP A 326 34.34 -26.52 10.88
N SER A 327 33.10 -27.00 10.86
CA SER A 327 32.75 -28.29 11.47
C SER A 327 33.30 -29.46 10.66
N LYS A 328 33.40 -30.66 11.25
CA LYS A 328 33.90 -31.84 10.52
C LYS A 328 33.04 -32.19 9.30
N THR A 329 31.72 -32.07 9.43
CA THR A 329 30.76 -32.29 8.35
C THR A 329 30.89 -31.25 7.23
N GLN A 330 31.10 -29.98 7.58
CA GLN A 330 31.38 -28.92 6.61
C GLN A 330 32.69 -29.15 5.86
N MET A 331 33.76 -29.48 6.59
CA MET A 331 35.06 -29.80 6.00
C MET A 331 34.98 -30.99 5.04
N GLU A 332 34.19 -32.01 5.36
CA GLU A 332 33.97 -33.16 4.49
C GLU A 332 33.26 -32.77 3.18
N ARG A 333 32.21 -31.95 3.25
CA ARG A 333 31.53 -31.40 2.06
C ARG A 333 32.46 -30.57 1.19
N ILE A 334 33.28 -29.71 1.80
CA ILE A 334 34.29 -28.90 1.08
C ILE A 334 35.25 -29.80 0.30
N LEU A 335 35.74 -30.88 0.92
CA LEU A 335 36.63 -31.84 0.28
C LEU A 335 35.94 -32.67 -0.82
N GLU A 336 34.65 -32.99 -0.65
CA GLU A 336 33.85 -33.62 -1.70
C GLU A 336 33.73 -32.71 -2.94
N ILE A 337 33.44 -31.43 -2.73
CA ILE A 337 33.33 -30.44 -3.81
C ILE A 337 34.64 -30.32 -4.58
N ALA A 338 35.78 -30.31 -3.91
CA ALA A 338 37.10 -30.31 -4.55
C ALA A 338 37.31 -31.44 -5.57
N ILE A 339 36.65 -32.58 -5.38
CA ILE A 339 36.77 -33.74 -6.25
C ILE A 339 35.67 -33.76 -7.32
N ARG A 340 34.44 -33.40 -6.94
CA ARG A 340 33.26 -33.53 -7.79
C ARG A 340 33.04 -32.34 -8.71
N ASN A 341 33.33 -31.11 -8.26
CA ASN A 341 33.24 -29.93 -9.10
C ASN A 341 34.50 -29.83 -9.97
N SER A 342 34.31 -29.92 -11.29
CA SER A 342 35.41 -29.94 -12.26
C SER A 342 36.22 -28.64 -12.28
N GLN A 343 35.57 -27.49 -12.03
CA GLN A 343 36.25 -26.19 -11.96
C GLN A 343 37.17 -26.14 -10.75
N VAL A 344 36.63 -26.48 -9.57
CA VAL A 344 37.40 -26.50 -8.31
C VAL A 344 38.56 -27.49 -8.42
N ARG A 345 38.29 -28.70 -8.93
CA ARG A 345 39.31 -29.74 -9.11
C ARG A 345 40.46 -29.30 -10.00
N TYR A 346 40.17 -28.58 -11.08
CA TYR A 346 41.17 -28.17 -12.07
C TYR A 346 42.19 -27.18 -11.49
N ILE A 347 41.73 -26.31 -10.59
CA ILE A 347 42.56 -25.26 -9.97
C ILE A 347 43.04 -25.62 -8.57
N LEU A 348 42.94 -26.88 -8.15
CA LEU A 348 43.36 -27.31 -6.81
C LEU A 348 44.83 -26.96 -6.49
N LYS A 349 45.68 -26.88 -7.51
CA LYS A 349 47.11 -26.55 -7.41
C LYS A 349 47.40 -25.05 -7.49
N ASP A 350 46.37 -24.23 -7.67
CA ASP A 350 46.55 -22.78 -7.64
C ASP A 350 46.85 -22.35 -6.20
N LYS A 351 47.77 -21.41 -6.05
CA LYS A 351 48.45 -21.12 -4.78
C LYS A 351 47.49 -20.88 -3.61
N ASP A 352 46.44 -20.08 -3.81
CA ASP A 352 45.45 -19.74 -2.79
C ASP A 352 44.50 -20.91 -2.49
N VAL A 353 44.13 -21.68 -3.52
CA VAL A 353 43.27 -22.87 -3.42
C VAL A 353 43.99 -23.99 -2.68
N GLU A 354 45.22 -24.31 -3.08
CA GLU A 354 46.06 -25.29 -2.39
C GLU A 354 46.28 -24.91 -0.92
N GLU A 355 46.57 -23.64 -0.65
CA GLU A 355 46.77 -23.14 0.71
C GLU A 355 45.52 -23.35 1.56
N PHE A 356 44.33 -23.06 1.02
CA PHE A 356 43.06 -23.28 1.73
C PHE A 356 42.82 -24.77 2.03
N TYR A 357 42.90 -25.64 1.02
CA TYR A 357 42.63 -27.08 1.20
C TYR A 357 43.67 -27.76 2.09
N SER A 358 44.92 -27.29 2.09
CA SER A 358 45.98 -27.78 2.97
C SER A 358 45.66 -27.62 4.46
N LYS A 359 44.85 -26.61 4.82
CA LYS A 359 44.40 -26.37 6.19
C LYS A 359 43.21 -27.25 6.59
N ILE A 360 42.56 -27.93 5.63
CA ILE A 360 41.31 -28.68 5.80
C ILE A 360 41.53 -30.19 5.72
N TYR A 361 42.17 -30.70 4.66
CA TYR A 361 42.29 -32.17 4.46
C TYR A 361 42.97 -32.93 5.62
N PRO A 362 43.88 -32.36 6.43
CA PRO A 362 44.45 -33.10 7.57
C PRO A 362 43.48 -33.31 8.73
N LYS A 363 42.39 -32.53 8.79
CA LYS A 363 41.45 -32.51 9.93
C LYS A 363 40.29 -33.50 9.78
N VAL A 364 40.13 -34.08 8.60
CA VAL A 364 39.07 -35.06 8.27
C VAL A 364 39.69 -36.27 7.56
N ASP A 365 39.54 -37.46 8.14
CA ASP A 365 39.93 -38.72 7.50
C ASP A 365 38.74 -39.26 6.69
N SER A 366 38.68 -38.91 5.41
CA SER A 366 37.64 -39.35 4.47
C SER A 366 38.27 -39.82 3.15
N GLU A 367 37.49 -40.50 2.32
CA GLU A 367 37.94 -40.90 0.99
C GLU A 367 38.30 -39.67 0.13
N TYR A 368 37.52 -38.59 0.25
CA TYR A 368 37.77 -37.34 -0.44
C TYR A 368 39.08 -36.67 0.01
N SER A 369 39.41 -36.70 1.30
CA SER A 369 40.69 -36.13 1.77
C SER A 369 41.90 -36.86 1.17
N LYS A 370 41.83 -38.20 1.06
CA LYS A 370 42.87 -39.02 0.40
C LYS A 370 43.00 -38.70 -1.09
N GLN A 371 41.89 -38.49 -1.78
CA GLN A 371 41.89 -38.11 -3.20
C GLN A 371 42.45 -36.71 -3.43
N VAL A 372 42.09 -35.72 -2.61
CA VAL A 372 42.64 -34.36 -2.68
C VAL A 372 44.16 -34.39 -2.45
N ILE A 373 44.63 -35.14 -1.43
CA ILE A 373 46.07 -35.32 -1.16
C ILE A 373 46.81 -35.92 -2.37
N LYS A 374 46.19 -36.89 -3.06
CA LYS A 374 46.78 -37.51 -4.24
C LYS A 374 46.96 -36.49 -5.37
N ILE A 375 45.93 -35.69 -5.65
CA ILE A 375 45.97 -34.66 -6.72
C ILE A 375 47.00 -33.57 -6.43
N LEU A 376 47.19 -33.19 -5.15
CA LEU A 376 48.16 -32.17 -4.76
C LEU A 376 49.61 -32.69 -4.73
N LYS A 377 49.83 -34.01 -4.66
CA LYS A 377 51.17 -34.64 -4.63
C LYS A 377 51.65 -35.16 -5.97
N GLU A 378 50.74 -35.47 -6.88
CA GLU A 378 51.00 -35.60 -8.33
C GLU A 378 51.31 -34.22 -8.91
#